data_AF-A0A924H1X4-F1
#
_entry.id   AF-A0A924H1X4-F1
#
_cell.length_a   1.000
_cell.length_b   1.000
_cell.length_c   1.000
_cell.angle_alpha   90.00
_cell.angle_beta   90.00
_cell.angle_gamma   90.00
#
_symmetry.space_group_name_H-M   'P 1'
#
loop_
_entity.id
_entity.type
_entity.pdbx_description
1 polymer ?
#
loop_
_entity_poly.entity_id
_entity_poly.type
_entity_poly.pdbx_seq_one_letter_code
_entity_poly.pdbx_strand_id
1 'polypeptide(L)'
;MGFNDVERHALNTIFRLSEQRETIYALWMPDAPEAPKLALIDGQSYEATVDFESPQSEGMQVIWIGSLAPVRAYRNFDRPLSWPDVIKSMDELFAPAEPLDFDLGFDEGTAPDALP
;
A
#
# COMPACT_ATOMS: atom_id res chain seq x y z
N MET A 1 -2.73 -4.16 -13.85
CA MET A 1 -2.80 -4.72 -15.23
C MET A 1 -2.00 -6.02 -15.29
N GLY A 2 -2.31 -6.96 -16.19
CA GLY A 2 -1.52 -8.19 -16.39
C GLY A 2 -1.91 -9.42 -15.56
N PHE A 3 -2.83 -9.27 -14.60
CA PHE A 3 -3.28 -10.39 -13.74
C PHE A 3 -4.07 -11.46 -14.49
N ASN A 4 -3.89 -12.72 -14.09
CA ASN A 4 -4.68 -13.86 -14.58
C ASN A 4 -6.08 -13.94 -13.92
N ASP A 5 -6.92 -14.88 -14.37
CA ASP A 5 -8.31 -14.99 -13.89
C ASP A 5 -8.43 -15.30 -12.40
N VAL A 6 -7.53 -16.11 -11.85
CA VAL A 6 -7.49 -16.44 -10.41
C VAL A 6 -7.13 -15.20 -9.59
N GLU A 7 -6.13 -14.45 -10.04
CA GLU A 7 -5.69 -13.21 -9.39
C GLU A 7 -6.77 -12.12 -9.46
N ARG A 8 -7.43 -11.97 -10.61
CA ARG A 8 -8.59 -11.06 -10.76
C ARG A 8 -9.76 -11.45 -9.86
N HIS A 9 -10.03 -12.75 -9.74
CA HIS A 9 -11.07 -13.25 -8.86
C HIS A 9 -10.76 -12.93 -7.39
N ALA A 10 -9.50 -13.07 -6.97
CA ALA A 10 -9.06 -12.69 -5.64
C ALA A 10 -9.25 -11.19 -5.38
N LEU A 11 -8.83 -10.32 -6.31
CA LEU A 11 -9.04 -8.87 -6.23
C LEU A 11 -10.52 -8.49 -6.08
N ASN A 12 -11.40 -9.06 -6.90
CA ASN A 12 -12.85 -8.83 -6.80
C ASN A 12 -13.43 -9.31 -5.47
N THR A 13 -12.86 -10.36 -4.88
CA THR A 13 -13.25 -10.83 -3.55
C THR A 13 -12.79 -9.86 -2.47
N ILE A 14 -11.57 -9.33 -2.58
CA ILE A 14 -11.04 -8.31 -1.68
C ILE A 14 -11.91 -7.04 -1.71
N PHE A 15 -12.28 -6.55 -2.89
CA PHE A 15 -13.12 -5.36 -3.03
C PHE A 15 -14.46 -5.53 -2.29
N ARG A 16 -15.18 -6.63 -2.55
CA ARG A 16 -16.45 -6.94 -1.87
C ARG A 16 -16.31 -7.06 -0.36
N LEU A 17 -15.21 -7.66 0.12
CA LEU A 17 -14.96 -7.79 1.56
C LEU A 17 -14.56 -6.46 2.22
N SER A 18 -13.98 -5.54 1.46
CA SER A 18 -13.54 -4.23 1.97
C SER A 18 -14.71 -3.25 2.21
N GLU A 19 -15.88 -3.46 1.61
CA GLU A 19 -17.06 -2.58 1.74
C GLU A 19 -17.53 -2.37 3.19
N GLN A 20 -17.15 -3.26 4.10
CA GLN A 20 -17.50 -3.20 5.53
C GLN A 20 -16.30 -2.84 6.43
N ARG A 21 -15.18 -2.42 5.84
CA ARG A 21 -13.94 -2.08 6.56
C ARG A 21 -13.71 -0.57 6.58
N GLU A 22 -12.76 -0.15 7.40
CA GLU A 22 -12.33 1.25 7.49
C GLU A 22 -11.73 1.75 6.17
N THR A 23 -10.90 0.93 5.52
CA THR A 23 -10.39 1.19 4.18
C THR A 23 -11.18 0.37 3.16
N ILE A 24 -11.85 1.07 2.24
CA ILE A 24 -12.61 0.48 1.15
C ILE A 24 -11.77 0.52 -0.12
N TYR A 25 -11.64 -0.62 -0.79
CA TYR A 25 -10.92 -0.75 -2.04
C TYR A 25 -11.87 -0.99 -3.20
N ALA A 26 -11.65 -0.28 -4.29
CA ALA A 26 -12.36 -0.49 -5.54
C ALA A 26 -11.39 -0.40 -6.71
N LEU A 27 -11.73 -1.07 -7.81
CA LEU A 27 -11.03 -0.88 -9.07
C LEU A 27 -11.30 0.55 -9.57
N TRP A 28 -10.25 1.27 -9.91
CA TRP A 28 -10.39 2.59 -10.51
C TRP A 28 -10.92 2.47 -11.94
N MET A 29 -11.88 3.34 -12.27
CA MET A 29 -12.46 3.50 -13.60
C MET A 29 -12.38 4.98 -14.01
N PRO A 30 -12.35 5.31 -15.32
CA PRO A 30 -12.23 6.70 -15.78
C PRO A 30 -13.33 7.66 -15.28
N ASP A 31 -14.49 7.14 -14.91
CA ASP A 31 -15.63 7.86 -14.35
C ASP A 31 -15.63 7.92 -12.81
N ALA A 32 -14.63 7.34 -12.16
CA ALA A 32 -14.49 7.40 -10.70
C ALA A 32 -14.31 8.85 -10.23
N PRO A 33 -14.88 9.21 -9.06
CA PRO A 33 -14.84 10.58 -8.54
C PRO A 33 -13.45 11.05 -8.13
N GLU A 34 -12.53 10.12 -7.91
CA GLU A 34 -11.15 10.38 -7.48
C GLU A 34 -10.16 9.74 -8.44
N ALA A 35 -8.98 10.35 -8.56
CA ALA A 35 -7.84 9.78 -9.28
C ALA A 35 -7.34 8.50 -8.60
N PRO A 36 -6.72 7.56 -9.34
CA PRO A 36 -6.19 6.34 -8.74
C PRO A 36 -5.05 6.67 -7.78
N LYS A 37 -5.11 6.10 -6.57
CA LYS A 37 -4.10 6.33 -5.52
C LYS A 37 -3.00 5.27 -5.48
N LEU A 38 -3.34 4.06 -5.93
CA LEU A 38 -2.46 2.89 -5.91
C LEU A 38 -2.66 2.08 -7.20
N ALA A 39 -1.55 1.63 -7.79
CA ALA A 39 -1.57 0.62 -8.84
C ALA A 39 -0.88 -0.68 -8.42
N LEU A 40 -1.48 -1.78 -8.86
CA LEU A 40 -0.91 -3.12 -8.85
C LEU A 40 -0.44 -3.44 -10.27
N ILE A 41 0.88 -3.54 -10.44
CA ILE A 41 1.55 -3.73 -11.74
C ILE A 41 2.18 -5.11 -11.79
N ASP A 42 1.78 -5.92 -12.77
CA ASP A 42 2.46 -7.18 -13.09
C ASP A 42 3.74 -6.89 -13.87
N GLY A 43 4.90 -7.11 -13.24
CA GLY A 43 6.21 -6.91 -13.84
C GLY A 43 6.56 -7.89 -14.95
N GLN A 44 5.79 -8.96 -15.11
CA GLN A 44 5.92 -9.90 -16.25
C GLN A 44 5.02 -9.51 -17.42
N SER A 45 4.12 -8.53 -17.25
CA SER A 45 3.23 -8.04 -18.30
C SER A 45 3.84 -6.82 -18.99
N TYR A 46 4.25 -7.00 -20.25
CA TYR A 46 4.85 -5.93 -21.06
C TYR A 46 4.00 -4.65 -21.06
N GLU A 47 2.70 -4.76 -21.34
CA GLU A 47 1.77 -3.62 -21.35
C GLU A 47 1.74 -2.91 -19.99
N ALA A 48 1.68 -3.66 -18.89
CA ALA A 48 1.65 -3.08 -17.55
C ALA A 48 2.95 -2.34 -17.22
N THR A 49 4.10 -2.83 -17.69
CA THR A 49 5.39 -2.15 -17.50
C THR A 49 5.51 -0.86 -18.32
N VAL A 50 4.98 -0.84 -19.55
CA VAL A 50 4.96 0.35 -20.40
C VAL A 50 4.05 1.43 -19.82
N ASP A 51 2.84 1.06 -19.38
CA ASP A 51 1.90 2.00 -18.74
C ASP A 51 2.51 2.60 -17.48
N PHE A 52 3.22 1.79 -16.70
CA PHE A 52 3.97 2.25 -15.55
C PHE A 52 5.05 3.27 -15.94
N GLU A 53 5.78 3.12 -17.04
CA GLU A 53 6.76 4.12 -17.50
C GLU A 53 6.14 5.42 -18.04
N SER A 54 4.83 5.46 -18.24
CA SER A 54 4.16 6.66 -18.72
C SER A 54 4.12 7.78 -17.66
N PRO A 55 4.16 9.07 -18.06
CA PRO A 55 4.04 10.21 -17.14
C PRO A 55 2.74 10.23 -16.34
N GLN A 56 1.69 9.54 -16.80
CA GLN A 56 0.39 9.46 -16.12
C GLN A 56 0.46 8.66 -14.81
N SER A 57 1.51 7.86 -14.64
CA SER A 57 1.77 7.11 -13.40
C SER A 57 2.56 7.91 -12.36
N GLU A 58 3.02 9.13 -12.69
CA GLU A 58 3.82 9.94 -11.78
C GLU A 58 3.00 10.34 -10.54
N GLY A 59 3.57 10.11 -9.35
CA GLY A 59 2.94 10.44 -8.07
C GLY A 59 1.97 9.39 -7.51
N MET A 60 1.66 8.33 -8.26
CA MET A 60 0.85 7.21 -7.76
C MET A 60 1.71 6.19 -7.00
N GLN A 61 1.17 5.60 -5.93
CA GLN A 61 1.84 4.51 -5.23
C GLN A 61 1.76 3.23 -6.07
N VAL A 62 2.84 2.44 -6.09
CA VAL A 62 2.89 1.23 -6.93
C VAL A 62 3.34 0.02 -6.12
N ILE A 63 2.50 -1.02 -6.15
CA ILE A 63 2.88 -2.37 -5.73
C ILE A 63 3.23 -3.17 -6.98
N TRP A 64 4.48 -3.62 -7.03
CA TRP A 64 5.03 -4.40 -8.14
C TRP A 64 4.88 -5.91 -7.88
N ILE A 65 4.46 -6.65 -8.89
CA ILE A 65 4.30 -8.09 -8.82
C ILE A 65 5.34 -8.77 -9.70
N GLY A 66 6.21 -9.56 -9.07
CA GLY A 66 7.31 -10.28 -9.69
C GLY A 66 8.69 -9.69 -9.40
N SER A 67 9.71 -10.33 -9.96
CA SER A 67 11.11 -9.97 -9.79
C SER A 67 11.47 -8.63 -10.43
N LEU A 68 12.65 -8.10 -10.09
CA LEU A 68 13.25 -6.89 -10.68
C LEU A 68 12.38 -5.64 -10.50
N ALA A 69 11.88 -5.44 -9.28
CA ALA A 69 11.08 -4.27 -8.97
C ALA A 69 11.88 -2.96 -9.16
N PRO A 70 11.27 -1.94 -9.78
CA PRO A 70 11.87 -0.63 -9.98
C PRO A 70 11.98 0.12 -8.66
N VAL A 71 12.94 1.04 -8.54
CA VAL A 71 13.21 1.81 -7.30
C VAL A 71 11.98 2.60 -6.82
N ARG A 72 11.11 3.03 -7.74
CA ARG A 72 9.88 3.77 -7.41
C ARG A 72 8.72 2.89 -6.91
N ALA A 73 8.85 1.56 -6.94
CA ALA A 73 7.83 0.69 -6.39
C ALA A 73 7.86 0.79 -4.85
N TYR A 74 6.69 1.00 -4.25
CA TYR A 74 6.52 1.06 -2.80
C TYR A 74 6.80 -0.31 -2.15
N ARG A 75 6.28 -1.37 -2.77
CA ARG A 75 6.49 -2.76 -2.37
C ARG A 75 6.58 -3.66 -3.59
N ASN A 76 7.21 -4.82 -3.42
CA ASN A 76 7.21 -5.88 -4.40
C ASN A 76 6.75 -7.21 -3.77
N PHE A 77 6.12 -8.06 -4.58
CA PHE A 77 5.71 -9.41 -4.19
C PHE A 77 6.01 -10.39 -5.30
N ASP A 78 6.66 -11.50 -4.97
CA ASP A 78 6.85 -12.60 -5.91
C ASP A 78 5.63 -13.52 -5.98
N ARG A 79 5.46 -14.20 -7.12
CA ARG A 79 4.46 -15.25 -7.26
C ARG A 79 4.97 -16.56 -6.62
N PRO A 80 4.09 -17.36 -6.00
CA PRO A 80 2.64 -17.16 -5.86
C PRO A 80 2.27 -16.05 -4.84
N LEU A 81 1.25 -15.26 -5.16
CA LEU A 81 0.86 -14.11 -4.33
C LEU A 81 0.22 -14.55 -3.02
N SER A 82 0.75 -14.03 -1.91
CA SER A 82 0.07 -14.01 -0.62
C SER A 82 -0.84 -12.78 -0.55
N TRP A 83 -2.11 -12.95 -0.91
CA TRP A 83 -3.10 -11.87 -0.84
C TRP A 83 -3.21 -11.20 0.55
N PRO A 84 -3.13 -11.93 1.68
CA PRO A 84 -3.10 -11.28 2.99
C PRO A 84 -1.95 -10.28 3.15
N ASP A 85 -0.75 -10.59 2.64
CA ASP A 85 0.41 -9.69 2.75
C ASP A 85 0.28 -8.49 1.80
N VAL A 86 -0.30 -8.69 0.61
CA VAL A 86 -0.63 -7.61 -0.33
C VAL A 86 -1.62 -6.65 0.32
N ILE A 87 -2.72 -7.17 0.89
CA ILE A 87 -3.74 -6.36 1.56
C ILE A 87 -3.13 -5.62 2.75
N LYS A 88 -2.33 -6.30 3.58
CA LYS A 88 -1.65 -5.65 4.71
C LYS A 88 -0.79 -4.47 4.24
N SER A 89 -0.04 -4.64 3.14
CA SER A 89 0.75 -3.53 2.58
C SER A 89 -0.11 -2.41 2.00
N MET A 90 -1.29 -2.72 1.48
CA MET A 90 -2.27 -1.70 1.06
C MET A 90 -2.85 -0.96 2.26
N ASP A 91 -3.17 -1.67 3.35
CA ASP A 91 -3.68 -1.09 4.59
C ASP A 91 -2.61 -0.17 5.21
N GLU A 92 -1.35 -0.61 5.31
CA GLU A 92 -0.22 0.19 5.82
C GLU A 92 -0.01 1.49 5.03
N LEU A 93 -0.25 1.46 3.72
CA LEU A 93 -0.09 2.63 2.86
C LEU A 93 -1.15 3.70 3.09
N PHE A 94 -2.36 3.28 3.46
CA PHE A 94 -3.52 4.17 3.66
C PHE A 94 -3.96 4.28 5.11
N ALA A 95 -3.23 3.64 6.02
CA ALA A 95 -3.45 3.76 7.44
C ALA A 95 -3.38 5.25 7.83
N PRO A 96 -4.31 5.73 8.67
CA PRO A 96 -4.20 7.08 9.21
C PRO A 96 -2.85 7.21 9.90
N ALA A 97 -2.15 8.32 9.69
CA ALA A 97 -0.90 8.59 10.39
C ALA A 97 -1.18 8.52 11.89
N GLU A 98 -0.65 7.51 12.58
CA GLU A 98 -0.71 7.47 14.03
C GLU A 98 -0.09 8.79 14.53
N PRO A 99 -0.78 9.54 15.40
CA PRO A 99 -0.14 10.62 16.09
C PRO A 99 1.05 10.00 16.83
N LEU A 100 2.27 10.37 16.43
CA LEU A 100 3.48 9.98 17.13
C LEU A 100 3.33 10.44 18.58
N ASP A 101 2.95 9.51 19.47
CA ASP A 101 2.91 9.74 20.90
C ASP A 101 4.35 9.72 21.40
N PHE A 102 5.05 10.85 21.21
CA PHE A 102 6.35 11.10 21.81
C PHE A 102 6.16 11.35 23.32
N ASP A 103 5.86 10.32 24.10
CA ASP A 103 6.10 10.34 25.53
C ASP A 103 7.59 10.10 25.78
N LEU A 104 8.39 11.12 25.45
CA LEU A 104 9.77 11.21 25.94
C LEU A 104 9.67 11.54 27.42
N GLY A 105 9.60 10.51 28.25
CA GLY A 105 9.80 10.58 29.69
C GLY A 105 11.19 11.16 29.99
N PHE A 106 11.28 12.49 29.98
CA PHE A 106 12.33 13.20 30.67
C PHE A 106 12.04 12.99 32.16
N ASP A 107 12.70 11.97 32.71
CA ASP A 107 12.84 11.75 34.14
C ASP A 107 13.34 13.07 34.76
N GLU A 108 12.41 13.84 35.32
CA GLU A 108 12.70 15.06 36.05
C GLU A 108 13.50 14.62 37.28
N GLY A 109 14.82 14.80 37.17
CA GLY A 109 15.80 14.34 38.14
C GLY A 109 15.33 14.64 39.55
N THR A 110 15.08 13.56 40.31
CA THR A 110 14.81 13.62 41.74
C THR A 110 15.94 14.41 42.41
N ALA A 111 15.67 15.63 42.86
CA ALA A 111 16.58 16.38 43.69
C ALA A 111 16.73 15.61 45.02
N PRO A 112 17.93 15.15 45.41
CA PRO A 112 18.11 14.61 46.74
C PRO A 112 18.04 15.75 47.74
N ASP A 113 16.96 15.70 48.52
CA ASP A 113 16.75 16.42 49.76
C ASP A 113 18.00 16.31 50.66
N ALA A 114 18.63 17.44 50.95
CA ALA A 114 19.75 17.53 51.88
C ALA A 114 19.60 18.77 52.76
N LEU A 115 18.80 18.61 53.81
CA LEU A 115 18.98 19.30 55.10
C LEU A 115 19.93 18.45 55.96
N PRO A 116 20.82 19.05 56.79
CA PRO A 116 20.48 20.08 57.78
C PRO A 116 21.33 21.36 57.77
#